data_AF-A0A7N0T0C7-F1
#
_entry.id   AF-A0A7N0T0C7-F1
#
_cell.length_a   1.000
_cell.length_b   1.000
_cell.length_c   1.000
_cell.angle_alpha   90.00
_cell.angle_beta   90.00
_cell.angle_gamma   90.00
#
_symmetry.space_group_name_H-M   'P 1'
#
loop_
_entity.id
_entity.type
_entity.pdbx_description
1 polymer ?
#
loop_
_entity_poly.entity_id
_entity_poly.type
_entity_poly.pdbx_seq_one_letter_code
_entity_poly.pdbx_strand_id
1 'polypeptide(L)'
;MCLTKCLNNWLTGGSYYAAAIARAAGEPLILTGSLFGHLKPKSDIPLLINRYKDQELNLDDFVTHEIDFEDINKAFDLLVGGRCIRCIIWIGKEDKCSTVPSAIS
;
A
#
# COMPACT_ATOMS: atom_id res chain seq x y z
N MET A 1 9.32 42.18 -21.53
CA MET A 1 8.81 42.03 -20.15
C MET A 1 7.29 41.91 -20.23
N CYS A 2 6.75 40.74 -20.60
CA CYS A 2 6.35 39.65 -19.70
C CYS A 2 5.23 39.98 -18.69
N LEU A 3 4.22 40.77 -19.09
CA LEU A 3 2.96 40.88 -18.35
C LEU A 3 2.05 39.64 -18.52
N THR A 4 2.36 38.73 -19.46
CA THR A 4 1.72 37.40 -19.57
C THR A 4 2.35 36.33 -18.68
N LYS A 5 3.42 36.62 -17.92
CA LYS A 5 4.01 35.65 -16.96
C LYS A 5 3.50 35.80 -15.53
N CYS A 6 2.81 36.89 -15.17
CA CYS A 6 2.27 37.03 -13.81
C CYS A 6 0.89 36.37 -13.61
N LEU A 7 0.11 36.12 -14.67
CA LEU A 7 -1.16 35.39 -14.52
C LEU A 7 -0.98 33.87 -14.36
N ASN A 8 0.20 33.34 -14.74
CA ASN A 8 0.48 31.90 -14.70
C ASN A 8 1.08 31.42 -13.38
N ASN A 9 1.21 32.28 -12.35
CA ASN A 9 1.82 31.92 -11.07
C ASN A 9 0.86 31.92 -9.87
N TRP A 10 -0.45 32.10 -10.11
CA TRP A 10 -1.52 31.85 -9.12
C TRP A 10 -2.36 30.61 -9.44
N LEU A 11 -2.11 29.93 -10.58
CA LEU A 11 -2.70 28.63 -10.92
C LEU A 11 -1.90 27.43 -10.38
N THR A 12 -0.78 27.69 -9.69
CA THR A 12 0.06 26.69 -9.03
C THR A 12 -0.24 26.56 -7.53
N GLY A 13 -1.43 27.03 -7.10
CA GLY A 13 -1.97 26.87 -5.76
C GLY A 13 -2.87 25.65 -5.63
N GLY A 14 -2.29 24.46 -5.81
CA GLY A 14 -2.83 23.20 -5.33
C GLY A 14 -3.88 22.51 -6.20
N SER A 15 -3.68 21.20 -6.37
CA SER A 15 -4.56 20.25 -7.06
C SER A 15 -6.07 20.39 -6.72
N TYR A 16 -6.40 20.96 -5.56
CA TYR A 16 -7.75 21.18 -5.07
C TYR A 16 -8.54 22.28 -5.80
N TYR A 17 -7.91 23.38 -6.27
CA TYR A 17 -8.65 24.44 -6.99
C TYR A 17 -9.01 24.04 -8.42
N ALA A 18 -8.14 23.30 -9.10
CA ALA A 18 -8.43 22.77 -10.43
C ALA A 18 -9.63 21.80 -10.42
N ALA A 19 -9.70 20.91 -9.43
CA ALA A 19 -10.82 19.98 -9.27
C ALA A 19 -12.14 20.68 -8.90
N ALA A 20 -12.10 21.77 -8.13
CA ALA A 20 -13.28 22.55 -7.78
C ALA A 20 -13.83 23.35 -8.98
N ILE A 21 -12.94 23.94 -9.79
CA ILE A 21 -13.31 24.67 -11.01
C ILE A 21 -13.87 23.70 -12.06
N ALA A 22 -13.26 22.52 -12.25
CA ALA A 22 -13.76 21.46 -13.13
C ALA A 22 -15.19 21.01 -12.73
N ARG A 23 -15.45 20.82 -11.43
CA ARG A 23 -16.80 20.54 -10.92
C ARG A 23 -17.81 21.66 -11.18
N ALA A 24 -17.41 22.92 -10.99
CA ALA A 24 -18.27 24.07 -11.26
C ALA A 24 -18.51 24.29 -12.77
N ALA A 25 -17.57 23.89 -13.62
CA ALA A 25 -17.64 23.94 -15.07
C ALA A 25 -18.45 22.78 -15.69
N GLY A 26 -18.95 21.83 -14.88
CA GLY A 26 -19.74 20.69 -15.35
C GLY A 26 -18.90 19.56 -15.95
N GLU A 27 -17.61 19.46 -15.63
CA GLU A 27 -16.77 18.34 -16.08
C GLU A 27 -17.23 17.02 -15.45
N PRO A 28 -17.21 15.90 -16.22
CA PRO A 28 -17.66 14.61 -15.74
C PRO A 28 -16.74 14.05 -14.65
N LEU A 29 -17.33 13.37 -13.65
CA LEU A 29 -16.58 12.61 -12.66
C LEU A 29 -15.82 11.46 -13.35
N ILE A 30 -14.51 11.41 -13.15
CA ILE A 30 -13.65 10.35 -13.69
C ILE A 30 -13.56 9.22 -12.67
N LEU A 31 -14.09 8.06 -13.05
CA LEU A 31 -13.92 6.82 -12.30
C LEU A 31 -12.66 6.12 -12.79
N THR A 32 -11.63 6.07 -11.94
CA THR A 32 -10.38 5.38 -12.25
C THR A 32 -10.32 4.05 -11.50
N GLY A 33 -10.24 2.94 -12.23
CA GLY A 33 -9.91 1.64 -11.68
C GLY A 33 -8.40 1.49 -11.48
N SER A 34 -8.00 0.60 -10.58
CA SER A 34 -6.59 0.29 -10.35
C SER A 34 -6.39 -1.22 -10.22
N LEU A 35 -5.38 -1.74 -10.92
CA LEU A 35 -4.92 -3.11 -10.77
C LEU A 35 -3.60 -3.08 -10.00
N PHE A 36 -3.51 -3.84 -8.90
CA PHE A 36 -2.35 -3.83 -8.00
C PHE A 36 -1.94 -2.44 -7.48
N GLY A 37 -2.87 -1.49 -7.39
CA GLY A 37 -2.54 -0.13 -6.94
C GLY A 37 -1.73 0.67 -7.96
N HIS A 38 -1.77 0.33 -9.26
CA HIS A 38 -0.97 0.94 -10.32
C HIS A 38 0.54 0.62 -10.19
N LEU A 39 0.88 -0.46 -9.49
CA LEU A 39 2.25 -0.91 -9.30
C LEU A 39 2.70 -1.83 -10.42
N LYS A 40 3.93 -1.64 -10.87
CA LYS A 40 4.67 -2.55 -11.74
C LYS A 40 5.45 -3.54 -10.85
N PRO A 41 5.08 -4.83 -10.82
CA PRO A 41 5.63 -5.78 -9.84
C PRO A 41 7.16 -5.87 -9.85
N LYS A 42 7.79 -5.86 -11.02
CA LYS A 42 9.25 -6.03 -11.14
C LYS A 42 10.06 -4.83 -10.65
N SER A 43 9.56 -3.61 -10.81
CA SER A 43 10.28 -2.39 -10.42
C SER A 43 9.89 -1.90 -9.03
N ASP A 44 8.61 -2.04 -8.67
CA ASP A 44 8.06 -1.32 -7.52
C ASP A 44 8.09 -2.18 -6.25
N ILE A 45 7.98 -3.51 -6.37
CA ILE A 45 8.09 -4.41 -5.20
C ILE A 45 9.46 -4.28 -4.50
N PRO A 46 10.61 -4.29 -5.20
CA PRO A 46 11.90 -4.07 -4.55
C PRO A 46 11.99 -2.73 -3.81
N LEU A 47 11.37 -1.68 -4.36
CA LEU A 47 11.31 -0.37 -3.70
C LEU A 47 10.46 -0.41 -2.43
N LEU A 48 9.33 -1.12 -2.44
CA LEU A 48 8.49 -1.29 -1.26
C LEU A 48 9.18 -2.10 -0.16
N ILE A 49 9.98 -3.12 -0.51
CA ILE A 49 10.78 -3.88 0.44
C ILE A 49 11.80 -2.98 1.13
N ASN A 50 12.48 -2.10 0.38
CA ASN A 50 13.42 -1.15 0.96
C ASN A 50 12.72 -0.20 1.95
N ARG A 51 11.55 0.33 1.58
CA ARG A 51 10.75 1.18 2.49
C ARG A 51 10.28 0.46 3.76
N TYR A 52 9.96 -0.83 3.66
CA TYR A 52 9.67 -1.66 4.84
C TYR A 52 10.90 -1.79 5.75
N LYS A 53 12.08 -2.04 5.18
CA LYS A 53 13.35 -2.10 5.94
C LYS A 53 13.71 -0.76 6.58
N ASP A 54 13.43 0.35 5.87
CA ASP A 54 13.63 1.71 6.36
C ASP A 54 12.56 2.14 7.40
N GLN A 55 11.68 1.21 7.83
CA GLN A 55 10.60 1.43 8.79
C GLN A 55 9.58 2.50 8.36
N GLU A 56 9.53 2.85 7.07
CA GLU A 56 8.48 3.73 6.53
C GLU A 56 7.12 3.02 6.44
N LEU A 57 7.12 1.67 6.45
CA LEU A 57 5.93 0.83 6.34
C LEU A 57 5.86 -0.16 7.51
N ASN A 58 4.82 -0.09 8.33
CA ASN A 58 4.58 -1.06 9.40
C ASN A 58 3.76 -2.23 8.88
N LEU A 59 4.41 -3.31 8.43
CA LEU A 59 3.72 -4.51 7.94
C LEU A 59 3.40 -5.52 9.04
N ASP A 60 4.14 -5.47 10.16
CA ASP A 60 4.04 -6.47 11.23
C ASP A 60 2.69 -6.41 11.95
N ASP A 61 2.10 -5.22 12.09
CA ASP A 61 0.77 -5.02 12.70
C ASP A 61 -0.38 -5.68 11.90
N PHE A 62 -0.16 -5.99 10.62
CA PHE A 62 -1.15 -6.68 9.79
C PHE A 62 -1.13 -8.19 9.98
N VAL A 63 -0.06 -8.74 10.55
CA VAL A 63 0.09 -10.18 10.81
C VAL A 63 -0.61 -10.51 12.12
N THR A 64 -1.72 -11.24 12.01
CA THR A 64 -2.57 -11.57 13.18
C THR A 64 -2.39 -13.00 13.66
N HIS A 65 -2.07 -13.93 12.75
CA HIS A 65 -1.99 -15.35 13.04
C HIS A 65 -0.83 -15.98 12.28
N GLU A 66 -0.21 -16.98 12.90
CA GLU A 66 0.80 -17.84 12.28
C GLU A 66 0.38 -19.28 12.46
N ILE A 67 0.36 -20.04 11.37
CA ILE A 67 -0.14 -21.41 11.33
C ILE A 67 0.84 -22.27 10.55
N ASP A 68 1.08 -23.49 11.04
CA ASP A 68 1.90 -24.46 10.32
C ASP A 68 1.08 -25.09 9.17
N PHE A 69 1.74 -25.48 8.08
CA PHE A 69 1.06 -25.98 6.88
C PHE A 69 0.12 -27.19 7.14
N GLU A 70 0.42 -28.02 8.13
CA GLU A 70 -0.42 -29.15 8.54
C GLU A 70 -1.83 -28.71 9.00
N ASP A 71 -1.93 -27.48 9.50
CA ASP A 71 -3.14 -26.89 10.07
C ASP A 71 -3.84 -25.89 9.12
N ILE A 72 -3.55 -25.95 7.82
CA ILE A 72 -4.06 -25.00 6.81
C ILE A 72 -5.58 -24.80 6.83
N ASN A 73 -6.37 -25.82 7.17
CA ASN A 73 -7.83 -25.72 7.25
C ASN A 73 -8.27 -24.72 8.33
N LYS A 74 -7.55 -24.63 9.45
CA LYS A 74 -7.82 -23.64 10.50
C LYS A 74 -7.61 -22.21 10.00
N ALA A 75 -6.66 -21.99 9.08
CA ALA A 75 -6.44 -20.68 8.47
C ALA A 75 -7.66 -20.22 7.66
N PHE A 76 -8.30 -21.14 6.92
CA PHE A 76 -9.53 -20.83 6.19
C PHE A 76 -10.70 -20.53 7.13
N ASP A 77 -10.85 -21.28 8.23
CA ASP A 77 -11.89 -21.01 9.23
C ASP A 77 -11.72 -19.63 9.87
N LEU A 78 -10.48 -19.19 10.12
CA LEU A 78 -10.18 -17.87 10.65
C LEU A 78 -10.47 -16.75 9.64
N LEU A 79 -10.18 -16.99 8.36
CA LEU A 79 -10.48 -16.05 7.27
C LEU A 79 -11.99 -15.87 7.08
N VAL A 80 -12.74 -16.98 6.99
CA VAL A 80 -14.21 -16.95 6.85
C VAL A 80 -14.88 -16.36 8.09
N GLY A 81 -14.34 -16.64 9.27
CA GLY A 81 -14.81 -16.06 10.53
C GLY A 81 -14.47 -14.58 10.72
N GLY A 82 -13.73 -13.95 9.81
CA GLY A 82 -13.36 -12.53 9.90
C GLY A 82 -12.45 -12.18 11.08
N ARG A 83 -11.80 -13.19 11.68
CA ARG A 83 -10.91 -13.02 12.85
C ARG A 83 -9.45 -12.80 12.44
N CYS A 84 -9.13 -12.94 11.16
CA CYS A 84 -7.80 -12.82 10.61
C CYS A 84 -7.72 -11.65 9.61
N ILE A 85 -6.72 -10.77 9.79
CA ILE A 85 -6.36 -9.75 8.78
C ILE A 85 -5.41 -10.40 7.76
N ARG A 86 -4.21 -10.81 8.21
CA ARG A 86 -3.29 -11.68 7.46
C ARG A 86 -2.85 -12.85 8.35
N CYS A 87 -2.68 -14.00 7.71
CA CYS A 87 -2.16 -15.23 8.31
C CYS A 87 -0.88 -15.62 7.58
N ILE A 88 0.20 -15.88 8.32
CA ILE A 88 1.41 -16.49 7.77
C ILE A 88 1.25 -18.00 7.85
N ILE A 89 1.61 -18.69 6.77
CA ILE A 89 1.59 -20.15 6.69
C ILE A 89 3.04 -20.62 6.56
N TRP A 90 3.53 -21.35 7.56
CA TRP A 90 4.89 -21.89 7.58
C TRP A 90 4.94 -23.25 6.88
N ILE A 91 5.79 -23.38 5.87
CA ILE A 91 5.99 -24.63 5.14
C ILE A 91 7.24 -25.31 5.72
N GLY A 92 7.06 -26.24 6.65
CA GLY A 92 8.17 -26.95 7.31
C GLY A 92 8.60 -26.34 8.65
N LYS A 93 9.20 -27.17 9.52
CA LYS A 93 9.44 -26.86 10.95
C LYS A 93 10.61 -25.89 11.20
N GLU A 94 11.48 -25.67 10.19
CA GLU A 94 12.74 -24.94 10.32
C GLU A 94 12.73 -23.56 9.66
N ASP A 95 11.67 -23.23 8.91
CA ASP A 95 11.57 -21.98 8.16
C ASP A 95 10.99 -20.83 8.98
N LYS A 96 10.75 -21.04 10.29
CA LYS A 96 10.40 -19.94 11.18
C LYS A 96 11.54 -18.95 11.11
N CYS A 97 11.29 -17.82 10.45
CA CYS A 97 12.19 -16.67 10.49
C CYS A 97 12.14 -16.17 11.94
N SER A 98 12.87 -16.86 12.82
CA SER A 98 13.10 -16.45 14.18
C SER A 98 13.83 -15.12 14.06
N THR A 99 13.10 -14.05 14.38
CA THR A 99 13.46 -12.64 14.19
C THR A 99 13.19 -12.12 12.76
N VAL A 100 12.10 -11.36 12.62
CA VAL A 100 12.27 -10.01 12.04
C VAL A 100 13.41 -9.40 12.85
N PRO A 101 14.56 -9.03 12.26
CA PRO A 101 15.65 -8.51 13.07
C PRO A 101 15.14 -7.22 13.71
N SER A 102 14.83 -7.25 15.01
CA SER A 102 14.87 -6.07 15.88
C SER A 102 16.32 -5.61 16.10
N ALA A 103 17.18 -5.80 15.10
CA ALA A 103 18.61 -5.55 15.08
C ALA A 103 19.07 -5.53 13.61
N ILE A 104 18.72 -4.48 12.88
CA ILE A 104 19.67 -3.85 11.97
C ILE A 104 20.09 -2.59 12.72
N SER A 105 21.34 -2.60 13.19
CA SER A 105 22.03 -1.52 13.90
C SER A 105 21.85 -0.16 13.25
#